data_AF-A0A373NCC5-F1
#
_entry.id   AF-A0A373NCC5-F1
#
_cell.length_a   1.000
_cell.length_b   1.000
_cell.length_c   1.000
_cell.angle_alpha   90.00
_cell.angle_beta   90.00
_cell.angle_gamma   90.00
#
_symmetry.space_group_name_H-M   'P 1'
#
loop_
_entity.id
_entity.type
_entity.pdbx_description
1 polymer ?
#
loop_
_entity_poly.entity_id
_entity_poly.type
_entity_poly.pdbx_seq_one_letter_code
_entity_poly.pdbx_strand_id
1 'polypeptide(L)'
;MNASVAWDVNGCAYNQNSAEAQKFSVNGTVTLPDGVTNPDNLNLIVSVNVSVSRGPIVSDASKNTITGISSDGSYTTETKITFTAVGAGTDIENPIKGDVRYLPLNWEVLESRSWDKAPYSATFRMGKSGNYTLTVTYNQQKFDGSNWVNTGTQDTKQVNFTVAAAPNQTLTPAADKSDANQKNAVKTGDNTPILPFVIILVIAVVLIAGILVYRNKKK
;
A
#
# COMPACT_ATOMS: atom_id res chain seq x y z
N MET A 1 -50.39 43.56 7.94
CA MET A 1 -49.77 43.85 9.25
C MET A 1 -48.58 42.91 9.39
N ASN A 2 -47.36 43.43 9.50
CA ASN A 2 -46.13 42.62 9.46
C ASN A 2 -45.28 42.93 10.69
N ALA A 3 -44.81 41.90 11.38
CA ALA A 3 -43.78 42.02 12.42
C ALA A 3 -42.39 41.84 11.78
N SER A 4 -41.36 42.37 12.42
CA SER A 4 -39.97 42.16 12.01
C SER A 4 -39.17 41.52 13.13
N VAL A 5 -38.06 40.89 12.79
CA VAL A 5 -37.13 40.29 13.76
C VAL A 5 -35.75 40.89 13.53
N ALA A 6 -35.17 41.47 14.58
CA ALA A 6 -33.78 41.90 14.61
C ALA A 6 -32.90 40.77 15.15
N TRP A 7 -32.10 40.13 14.30
CA TRP A 7 -31.23 39.02 14.66
C TRP A 7 -29.89 39.49 15.24
N ASP A 8 -29.49 38.93 16.38
CA ASP A 8 -28.18 39.13 16.99
C ASP A 8 -27.15 38.14 16.43
N VAL A 9 -26.65 38.47 15.23
CA VAL A 9 -25.65 37.64 14.53
C VAL A 9 -24.28 37.73 15.21
N ASN A 10 -23.92 38.88 15.77
CA ASN A 10 -22.60 39.09 16.38
C ASN A 10 -22.47 38.43 17.76
N GLY A 11 -23.57 38.30 18.50
CA GLY A 11 -23.61 37.62 19.80
C GLY A 11 -23.69 36.09 19.71
N CYS A 12 -23.81 35.52 18.51
CA CYS A 12 -23.88 34.08 18.36
C CYS A 12 -22.50 33.41 18.52
N ALA A 13 -22.50 32.12 18.86
CA ALA A 13 -21.27 31.37 19.13
C ALA A 13 -20.50 30.94 17.87
N TYR A 14 -20.78 31.52 16.71
CA TYR A 14 -20.11 31.16 15.46
C TYR A 14 -18.63 31.56 15.49
N ASN A 15 -17.75 30.59 15.24
CA ASN A 15 -16.32 30.80 15.11
C ASN A 15 -15.86 30.57 13.67
N GLN A 16 -15.65 31.66 12.93
CA GLN A 16 -15.19 31.60 11.54
C GLN A 16 -13.80 30.98 11.34
N ASN A 17 -12.99 30.88 12.40
CA ASN A 17 -11.63 30.34 12.32
C ASN A 17 -11.58 28.82 12.59
N SER A 18 -12.71 28.21 12.99
CA SER A 18 -12.76 26.76 13.19
C SER A 18 -13.03 26.05 11.87
N ALA A 19 -12.21 25.04 11.58
CA ALA A 19 -12.45 24.13 10.46
C ALA A 19 -13.50 23.05 10.79
N GLU A 20 -13.94 22.94 12.04
CA GLU A 20 -14.88 21.92 12.51
C GLU A 20 -16.34 22.29 12.21
N ALA A 21 -17.22 21.29 12.24
CA ALA A 21 -18.65 21.53 12.16
C ALA A 21 -19.14 22.24 13.42
N GLN A 22 -20.06 23.19 13.26
CA GLN A 22 -20.54 24.04 14.35
C GLN A 22 -22.05 24.00 14.44
N LYS A 23 -22.56 24.02 15.67
CA LYS A 23 -23.97 24.19 15.98
C LYS A 23 -24.12 25.32 16.97
N PHE A 24 -24.94 26.31 16.64
CA PHE A 24 -25.19 27.46 17.50
C PHE A 24 -26.61 27.99 17.29
N SER A 25 -27.10 28.74 18.26
CA SER A 25 -28.36 29.45 18.16
C SER A 25 -28.10 30.93 17.90
N VAL A 26 -28.95 31.55 17.08
CA VAL A 26 -28.99 32.98 16.85
C VAL A 26 -30.28 33.51 17.46
N ASN A 27 -30.16 34.38 18.44
CA ASN A 27 -31.32 35.02 19.06
C ASN A 27 -31.79 36.20 18.20
N GLY A 28 -33.08 36.44 18.19
CA GLY A 28 -33.69 37.57 17.50
C GLY A 28 -34.75 38.21 18.38
N THR A 29 -34.89 39.53 18.28
CA THR A 29 -35.92 40.29 19.00
C THR A 29 -37.02 40.70 18.04
N VAL A 30 -38.26 40.30 18.35
CA VAL A 30 -39.45 40.66 17.56
C VAL A 30 -39.85 42.11 17.83
N THR A 31 -40.01 42.90 16.77
CA THR A 31 -40.67 44.21 16.81
C THR A 31 -42.12 44.04 16.39
N LEU A 32 -43.03 44.40 17.28
CA LEU A 32 -44.47 44.31 17.01
C LEU A 32 -44.90 45.39 16.00
N PRO A 33 -45.89 45.11 15.14
CA PRO A 33 -46.46 46.10 14.23
C PRO A 33 -47.11 47.27 14.99
N ASP A 34 -47.21 48.42 14.33
CA ASP A 34 -47.94 49.57 14.87
C ASP A 34 -49.37 49.19 15.28
N GLY A 35 -49.78 49.63 16.46
CA GLY A 35 -51.10 49.34 17.03
C GLY A 35 -51.25 47.97 17.70
N VAL A 36 -50.20 47.13 17.72
CA VAL A 36 -50.20 45.84 18.44
C VAL A 36 -49.51 46.00 19.80
N THR A 37 -50.21 45.63 20.87
CA THR A 37 -49.69 45.64 22.25
C THR A 37 -49.40 44.22 22.75
N ASN A 38 -48.48 44.09 23.71
CA ASN A 38 -48.18 42.83 24.41
C ASN A 38 -48.60 42.92 25.89
N PRO A 39 -49.91 42.95 26.19
CA PRO A 39 -50.42 43.20 27.54
C PRO A 39 -50.01 42.11 28.55
N ASP A 40 -49.79 40.89 28.05
CA ASP A 40 -49.40 39.74 28.87
C ASP A 40 -47.88 39.64 29.08
N ASN A 41 -47.10 40.63 28.61
CA ASN A 41 -45.63 40.66 28.69
C ASN A 41 -44.97 39.38 28.18
N LEU A 42 -45.49 38.81 27.09
CA LEU A 42 -44.90 37.64 26.44
C LEU A 42 -43.46 37.94 26.00
N ASN A 43 -42.58 36.94 26.08
CA ASN A 43 -41.21 37.10 25.61
C ASN A 43 -41.19 37.29 24.09
N LEU A 44 -40.51 38.33 23.61
CA LEU A 44 -40.34 38.65 22.20
C LEU A 44 -39.01 38.14 21.63
N ILE A 45 -38.26 37.36 22.40
CA ILE A 45 -37.05 36.69 21.91
C ILE A 45 -37.43 35.39 21.21
N VAL A 46 -36.99 35.28 19.96
CA VAL A 46 -37.03 34.05 19.16
C VAL A 46 -35.61 33.55 18.92
N SER A 47 -35.46 32.27 18.62
CA SER A 47 -34.15 31.68 18.32
C SER A 47 -34.23 30.78 17.08
N VAL A 48 -33.20 30.84 16.25
CA VAL A 48 -32.98 29.85 15.19
C VAL A 48 -31.76 29.00 15.51
N ASN A 49 -31.83 27.71 15.22
CA ASN A 49 -30.70 26.81 15.32
C ASN A 49 -30.01 26.72 13.96
N VAL A 50 -28.71 27.01 13.93
CA VAL A 50 -27.88 26.97 12.74
C VAL A 50 -26.88 25.83 12.88
N SER A 51 -26.71 25.06 11.81
CA SER A 51 -25.65 24.06 11.68
C SER A 51 -24.76 24.42 10.50
N VAL A 52 -23.46 24.50 10.74
CA VAL A 52 -22.43 24.77 9.73
C VAL A 52 -21.57 23.52 9.59
N SER A 53 -21.41 23.03 8.36
CA SER A 53 -20.53 21.89 8.07
C SER A 53 -19.06 22.29 8.21
N ARG A 54 -18.21 21.29 8.51
CA ARG A 54 -16.76 21.47 8.53
C ARG A 54 -16.22 21.93 7.16
N GLY A 55 -15.06 22.58 7.18
CA GLY A 55 -14.30 22.85 5.97
C GLY A 55 -13.52 21.62 5.46
N PRO A 56 -12.92 21.70 4.25
CA PRO A 56 -12.07 20.64 3.73
C PRO A 56 -10.82 20.42 4.60
N ILE A 57 -10.48 19.16 4.85
CA ILE A 57 -9.24 18.74 5.51
C ILE A 57 -8.17 18.56 4.44
N VAL A 58 -7.07 19.30 4.56
CA VAL A 58 -5.90 19.13 3.68
C VAL A 58 -4.80 18.42 4.45
N SER A 59 -4.67 17.10 4.22
CA SER A 59 -3.64 16.30 4.90
C SER A 59 -2.23 16.69 4.47
N ASP A 60 -1.29 16.65 5.41
CA ASP A 60 0.11 16.99 5.17
C ASP A 60 0.92 15.74 4.76
N ALA A 61 1.62 15.82 3.63
CA ALA A 61 2.53 14.78 3.13
C ALA A 61 3.61 14.38 4.14
N SER A 62 4.03 15.31 5.02
CA SER A 62 5.03 15.04 6.05
C SER A 62 4.58 13.93 7.02
N LYS A 63 3.26 13.71 7.16
CA LYS A 63 2.65 12.71 8.03
C LYS A 63 2.47 11.33 7.39
N ASN A 64 2.92 11.12 6.15
CA ASN A 64 3.03 9.78 5.59
C ASN A 64 4.09 9.00 6.37
N THR A 65 3.81 7.74 6.70
CA THR A 65 4.70 6.91 7.53
C THR A 65 4.94 5.53 6.96
N ILE A 66 6.13 5.00 7.26
CA ILE A 66 6.52 3.61 7.06
C ILE A 66 6.83 3.04 8.45
N THR A 67 6.24 1.90 8.80
CA THR A 67 6.46 1.22 10.09
C THR A 67 6.86 -0.24 9.88
N GLY A 68 7.39 -0.90 10.91
CA GLY A 68 7.84 -2.30 10.85
C GLY A 68 9.27 -2.51 10.33
N ILE A 69 9.90 -1.44 9.82
CA ILE A 69 11.31 -1.42 9.38
C ILE A 69 11.99 -0.16 9.92
N SER A 70 13.27 -0.28 10.29
CA SER A 70 14.06 0.83 10.84
C SER A 70 15.52 0.75 10.38
N SER A 71 16.24 1.87 10.48
CA SER A 71 17.64 1.96 10.08
C SER A 71 18.61 1.27 11.04
N ASP A 72 18.21 1.11 12.29
CA ASP A 72 18.93 0.44 13.37
C ASP A 72 18.54 -1.03 13.52
N GLY A 73 17.67 -1.56 12.65
CA GLY A 73 17.23 -2.95 12.70
C GLY A 73 18.37 -3.93 12.43
N SER A 74 18.44 -4.99 13.24
CA SER A 74 19.44 -6.06 13.08
C SER A 74 18.96 -7.11 12.07
N TYR A 75 19.03 -6.79 10.79
CA TYR A 75 18.60 -7.68 9.71
C TYR A 75 19.74 -8.56 9.19
N THR A 76 19.40 -9.80 8.85
CA THR A 76 20.29 -10.75 8.15
C THR A 76 19.65 -11.17 6.84
N THR A 77 20.42 -11.84 5.98
CA THR A 77 19.90 -12.41 4.73
C THR A 77 18.75 -13.43 4.93
N GLU A 78 18.58 -13.98 6.14
CA GLU A 78 17.44 -14.85 6.49
C GLU A 78 16.24 -14.11 7.09
N THR A 79 16.41 -12.85 7.48
CA THR A 79 15.36 -12.06 8.13
C THR A 79 14.24 -11.76 7.15
N LYS A 80 13.01 -12.17 7.47
CA LYS A 80 11.79 -11.69 6.80
C LYS A 80 11.48 -10.29 7.34
N ILE A 81 11.67 -9.28 6.51
CA ILE A 81 11.40 -7.89 6.86
C ILE A 81 9.97 -7.58 6.43
N THR A 82 9.12 -7.20 7.38
CA THR A 82 7.75 -6.78 7.12
C THR A 82 7.61 -5.30 7.41
N PHE A 83 7.00 -4.55 6.51
CA PHE A 83 6.69 -3.15 6.77
C PHE A 83 5.24 -2.83 6.39
N THR A 84 4.75 -1.70 6.89
CA THR A 84 3.43 -1.15 6.59
C THR A 84 3.56 0.33 6.22
N ALA A 85 2.92 0.73 5.12
CA ALA A 85 2.80 2.12 4.72
C ALA A 85 1.44 2.67 5.18
N VAL A 86 1.44 3.82 5.85
CA VAL A 86 0.21 4.55 6.22
C VAL A 86 0.30 5.95 5.64
N GLY A 87 -0.66 6.30 4.80
CA GLY A 87 -0.73 7.62 4.19
C GLY A 87 -1.51 8.62 5.06
N ALA A 88 -1.12 9.88 5.01
CA ALA A 88 -1.79 10.95 5.75
C ALA A 88 -3.23 11.13 5.24
N GLY A 89 -4.20 11.20 6.16
CA GLY A 89 -5.61 11.39 5.82
C GLY A 89 -6.33 10.14 5.30
N THR A 90 -5.71 8.95 5.36
CA THR A 90 -6.44 7.71 5.05
C THR A 90 -7.48 7.35 6.10
N ASP A 91 -7.41 7.97 7.27
CA ASP A 91 -8.33 7.90 8.40
C ASP A 91 -9.51 8.89 8.30
N ILE A 92 -9.57 9.71 7.25
CA ILE A 92 -10.71 10.62 7.03
C ILE A 92 -11.98 9.80 6.78
N GLU A 93 -12.85 9.76 7.79
CA GLU A 93 -14.20 9.22 7.71
C GLU A 93 -15.18 10.30 7.22
N ASN A 94 -16.14 9.92 6.37
CA ASN A 94 -17.14 10.83 5.79
C ASN A 94 -16.50 12.04 5.09
N PRO A 95 -15.75 11.82 3.99
CA PRO A 95 -15.08 12.89 3.28
C PRO A 95 -16.07 13.88 2.66
N ILE A 96 -15.66 15.15 2.59
CA ILE A 96 -16.40 16.20 1.88
C ILE A 96 -15.56 16.70 0.71
N LYS A 97 -16.25 17.33 -0.26
CA LYS A 97 -15.59 17.89 -1.44
C LYS A 97 -14.44 18.81 -1.03
N GLY A 98 -13.26 18.52 -1.56
CA GLY A 98 -12.04 19.28 -1.30
C GLY A 98 -11.07 18.63 -0.32
N ASP A 99 -11.50 17.62 0.45
CA ASP A 99 -10.59 16.89 1.33
C ASP A 99 -9.42 16.29 0.55
N VAL A 100 -8.23 16.26 1.15
CA VAL A 100 -7.01 15.71 0.56
C VAL A 100 -6.44 14.63 1.47
N ARG A 101 -6.06 13.50 0.87
CA ARG A 101 -5.35 12.40 1.52
C ARG A 101 -4.18 11.91 0.66
N TYR A 102 -3.33 11.09 1.24
CA TYR A 102 -2.25 10.38 0.56
C TYR A 102 -2.51 8.88 0.65
N LEU A 103 -2.57 8.19 -0.49
CA LEU A 103 -2.79 6.75 -0.55
C LEU A 103 -1.48 6.05 -0.92
N PRO A 104 -1.00 5.06 -0.16
CA PRO A 104 0.16 4.27 -0.57
C PRO A 104 -0.08 3.64 -1.96
N LEU A 105 0.89 3.81 -2.85
CA LEU A 105 0.79 3.39 -4.25
C LEU A 105 1.71 2.20 -4.54
N ASN A 106 3.00 2.40 -4.33
CA ASN A 106 4.03 1.40 -4.62
C ASN A 106 5.21 1.54 -3.65
N TRP A 107 6.05 0.53 -3.65
CA TRP A 107 7.28 0.48 -2.89
C TRP A 107 8.38 -0.20 -3.69
N GLU A 108 9.62 0.10 -3.33
CA GLU A 108 10.79 -0.49 -3.95
C GLU A 108 11.95 -0.62 -2.95
N VAL A 109 12.74 -1.66 -3.15
CA VAL A 109 14.07 -1.81 -2.51
C VAL A 109 15.10 -2.06 -3.61
N LEU A 110 14.82 -3.06 -4.46
CA LEU A 110 15.58 -3.35 -5.68
C LEU A 110 14.68 -3.31 -6.93
N GLU A 111 13.41 -3.65 -6.76
CA GLU A 111 12.40 -3.69 -7.80
C GLU A 111 11.13 -3.02 -7.29
N SER A 112 10.43 -2.30 -8.16
CA SER A 112 9.16 -1.65 -7.83
C SER A 112 8.01 -2.65 -7.78
N ARG A 113 7.16 -2.52 -6.75
CA ARG A 113 6.00 -3.37 -6.49
C ARG A 113 4.85 -2.48 -6.01
N SER A 114 3.64 -2.76 -6.49
CA SER A 114 2.45 -1.97 -6.15
C SER A 114 1.53 -2.74 -5.19
N TRP A 115 0.68 -2.00 -4.48
CA TRP A 115 -0.47 -2.56 -3.79
C TRP A 115 -1.75 -2.21 -4.55
N ASP A 116 -2.69 -3.16 -4.63
CA ASP A 116 -4.00 -2.90 -5.22
C ASP A 116 -5.00 -2.33 -4.19
N LYS A 117 -4.84 -2.70 -2.91
CA LYS A 117 -5.71 -2.28 -1.81
C LYS A 117 -5.05 -2.46 -0.44
N ALA A 118 -5.64 -1.84 0.57
CA ALA A 118 -5.27 -2.06 1.96
C ALA A 118 -5.46 -3.53 2.40
N PRO A 119 -4.68 -4.02 3.38
CA PRO A 119 -3.60 -3.32 4.08
C PRO A 119 -2.36 -3.13 3.19
N TYR A 120 -1.74 -1.94 3.26
CA TYR A 120 -0.53 -1.59 2.51
C TYR A 120 0.73 -2.10 3.20
N SER A 121 0.78 -3.42 3.36
CA SER A 121 1.90 -4.13 4.00
C SER A 121 2.60 -5.03 2.99
N ALA A 122 3.90 -5.21 3.16
CA ALA A 122 4.66 -6.17 2.37
C ALA A 122 5.76 -6.81 3.21
N THR A 123 6.13 -8.04 2.83
CA THR A 123 7.22 -8.79 3.43
C THR A 123 8.23 -9.16 2.36
N PHE A 124 9.51 -8.94 2.63
CA PHE A 124 10.60 -9.31 1.72
C PHE A 124 11.81 -9.85 2.48
N ARG A 125 12.80 -10.33 1.73
CA ARG A 125 14.12 -10.78 2.20
C ARG A 125 15.20 -10.26 1.27
N MET A 126 16.40 -10.06 1.79
CA MET A 126 17.56 -9.66 1.00
C MET A 126 18.51 -10.84 0.82
N GLY A 127 18.78 -11.21 -0.43
CA GLY A 127 19.66 -12.34 -0.74
C GLY A 127 21.15 -12.05 -0.58
N LYS A 128 21.53 -10.78 -0.38
CA LYS A 128 22.92 -10.36 -0.18
C LYS A 128 23.00 -9.40 1.01
N SER A 129 24.16 -9.42 1.67
CA SER A 129 24.50 -8.42 2.67
C SER A 129 24.84 -7.08 2.01
N GLY A 130 24.54 -5.99 2.71
CA GLY A 130 24.75 -4.63 2.19
C GLY A 130 23.80 -3.60 2.80
N ASN A 131 23.93 -2.37 2.32
CA ASN A 131 23.05 -1.26 2.67
C ASN A 131 21.98 -1.11 1.59
N TYR A 132 20.74 -0.92 2.02
CA TYR A 132 19.58 -0.82 1.15
C TYR A 132 18.69 0.36 1.57
N THR A 133 17.85 0.79 0.63
CA THR A 133 16.84 1.82 0.87
C THR A 133 15.49 1.25 0.48
N LEU A 134 14.54 1.24 1.41
CA LEU A 134 13.13 1.07 1.09
C LEU A 134 12.58 2.44 0.73
N THR A 135 12.05 2.61 -0.48
CA THR A 135 11.27 3.78 -0.89
C THR A 135 9.81 3.39 -0.98
N VAL A 136 8.92 4.20 -0.41
CA VAL A 136 7.46 4.08 -0.57
C VAL A 136 6.92 5.36 -1.19
N THR A 137 6.12 5.20 -2.25
CA THR A 137 5.45 6.30 -2.94
C THR A 137 3.98 6.37 -2.51
N TYR A 138 3.53 7.57 -2.18
CA TYR A 138 2.16 7.89 -1.81
C TYR A 138 1.56 8.82 -2.84
N ASN A 139 0.38 8.47 -3.36
CA ASN A 139 -0.34 9.29 -4.32
C ASN A 139 -1.29 10.24 -3.60
N GLN A 140 -1.21 11.53 -3.88
CA GLN A 140 -2.16 12.51 -3.34
C GLN A 140 -3.50 12.37 -4.06
N GLN A 141 -4.56 12.17 -3.29
CA GLN A 141 -5.94 12.14 -3.75
C GLN A 141 -6.72 13.32 -3.18
N LYS A 142 -7.64 13.86 -3.98
CA LYS A 142 -8.60 14.89 -3.57
C LYS A 142 -10.02 14.34 -3.73
N PHE A 143 -10.85 14.51 -2.72
CA PHE A 143 -12.24 14.10 -2.78
C PHE A 143 -13.06 15.10 -3.61
N ASP A 144 -13.72 14.64 -4.66
CA ASP A 144 -14.49 15.49 -5.58
C ASP A 144 -15.93 15.77 -5.10
N GLY A 145 -16.35 15.12 -4.01
CA GLY A 145 -17.71 15.11 -3.48
C GLY A 145 -18.39 13.74 -3.60
N SER A 146 -17.79 12.79 -4.31
CA SER A 146 -18.27 11.41 -4.44
C SER A 146 -17.14 10.39 -4.39
N ASN A 147 -16.00 10.68 -5.03
CA ASN A 147 -14.86 9.79 -5.14
C ASN A 147 -13.56 10.48 -4.74
N TRP A 148 -12.61 9.67 -4.25
CA TRP A 148 -11.23 10.08 -4.11
C TRP A 148 -10.54 9.98 -5.47
N VAL A 149 -10.11 11.12 -6.02
CA VAL A 149 -9.51 11.21 -7.35
C VAL A 149 -8.03 11.56 -7.21
N ASN A 150 -7.18 10.87 -7.96
CA ASN A 150 -5.74 11.16 -7.99
C ASN A 150 -5.49 12.55 -8.55
N THR A 151 -4.64 13.32 -7.88
CA THR A 151 -4.26 14.68 -8.32
C THR A 151 -3.09 14.70 -9.30
N GLY A 152 -2.34 13.59 -9.38
CA GLY A 152 -1.06 13.51 -10.09
C GLY A 152 0.14 13.90 -9.23
N THR A 153 -0.07 14.50 -8.05
CA THR A 153 1.00 14.79 -7.08
C THR A 153 1.33 13.54 -6.26
N GLN A 154 2.62 13.31 -6.01
CA GLN A 154 3.10 12.20 -5.19
C GLN A 154 4.06 12.70 -4.10
N ASP A 155 4.12 11.97 -2.99
CA ASP A 155 5.12 12.10 -1.93
C ASP A 155 5.89 10.77 -1.81
N THR A 156 7.15 10.83 -1.37
CA THR A 156 7.95 9.63 -1.12
C THR A 156 8.50 9.64 0.30
N LYS A 157 8.54 8.46 0.93
CA LYS A 157 9.25 8.24 2.19
C LYS A 157 10.28 7.15 2.00
N GLN A 158 11.37 7.27 2.74
CA GLN A 158 12.48 6.33 2.67
C GLN A 158 12.88 5.83 4.04
N VAL A 159 13.26 4.56 4.11
CA VAL A 159 13.94 3.95 5.25
C VAL A 159 15.20 3.29 4.74
N ASN A 160 16.35 3.82 5.13
CA ASN A 160 17.64 3.18 4.92
C ASN A 160 17.79 2.04 5.93
N PHE A 161 18.31 0.89 5.54
CA PHE A 161 18.56 -0.23 6.44
C PHE A 161 19.78 -1.05 5.99
N THR A 162 20.36 -1.80 6.92
CA THR A 162 21.54 -2.64 6.67
C THR A 162 21.19 -4.11 6.84
N VAL A 163 21.74 -4.96 5.98
CA VAL A 163 21.59 -6.42 6.07
C VAL A 163 22.96 -7.07 6.21
N ALA A 164 23.14 -7.86 7.27
CA ALA A 164 24.31 -8.69 7.48
C ALA A 164 24.17 -10.08 6.79
N ALA A 165 25.29 -10.73 6.52
CA ALA A 165 25.25 -12.14 6.10
C ALA A 165 24.77 -12.99 7.28
N ALA A 166 23.85 -13.93 7.03
CA ALA A 166 23.46 -14.88 8.07
C ALA A 166 24.67 -15.76 8.46
N PRO A 167 24.86 -16.08 9.75
CA PRO A 167 26.07 -16.75 10.25
C PRO A 167 26.33 -18.14 9.64
N ASN A 168 25.31 -18.79 9.07
CA ASN A 168 25.42 -20.10 8.43
C ASN A 168 25.23 -20.08 6.90
N GLN A 169 25.34 -18.93 6.24
CA GLN A 169 25.33 -18.90 4.77
C GLN A 169 26.71 -19.28 4.19
N THR A 170 26.91 -20.54 3.84
CA THR A 170 27.85 -20.92 2.77
C THR A 170 27.28 -20.46 1.44
N LEU A 171 27.62 -19.24 1.03
CA LEU A 171 27.35 -18.77 -0.33
C LEU A 171 28.25 -19.54 -1.29
N THR A 172 27.67 -20.35 -2.17
CA THR A 172 28.35 -20.69 -3.43
C THR A 172 28.56 -19.37 -4.19
N PRO A 173 29.77 -19.08 -4.72
CA PRO A 173 30.00 -17.86 -5.49
C PRO A 173 28.94 -17.74 -6.59
N ALA A 174 28.40 -16.53 -6.77
CA ALA A 174 27.54 -16.25 -7.91
C ALA A 174 28.33 -16.52 -9.19
N ALA A 175 27.78 -17.36 -10.08
CA ALA A 175 28.35 -17.56 -11.41
C ALA A 175 28.56 -16.22 -12.10
N ASP A 176 29.73 -16.06 -12.72
CA ASP A 176 30.05 -14.87 -13.51
C ASP A 176 29.09 -14.79 -14.71
N LYS A 177 28.78 -13.59 -15.19
CA LYS A 177 27.89 -13.39 -16.35
C LYS A 177 28.44 -14.04 -17.63
N SER A 178 29.69 -14.51 -17.64
CA SER A 178 30.27 -15.32 -18.71
C SER A 178 29.73 -16.75 -18.80
N ASP A 179 29.04 -17.26 -17.78
CA ASP A 179 28.61 -18.67 -17.74
C ASP A 179 27.19 -18.89 -18.30
N ALA A 180 26.50 -17.83 -18.69
CA ALA A 180 25.08 -17.85 -19.10
C ALA A 180 24.80 -18.54 -20.45
N ASN A 181 25.78 -19.20 -21.08
CA ASN A 181 25.57 -19.90 -22.35
C ASN A 181 26.16 -21.32 -22.44
N GLN A 182 26.55 -21.94 -21.33
CA GLN A 182 26.78 -23.39 -21.35
C GLN A 182 25.53 -24.14 -20.90
N LYS A 183 24.75 -24.60 -21.87
CA LYS A 183 23.65 -25.55 -21.68
C LYS A 183 24.22 -26.93 -21.33
N ASN A 184 24.78 -27.07 -20.14
CA ASN A 184 25.13 -28.37 -19.60
C ASN A 184 23.88 -28.96 -18.94
N ALA A 185 23.43 -30.10 -19.48
CA ALA A 185 22.29 -30.84 -18.98
C ALA A 185 22.45 -31.13 -17.48
N VAL A 186 21.35 -31.02 -16.72
CA VAL A 186 21.32 -31.33 -15.29
C VAL A 186 21.74 -32.79 -15.10
N LYS A 187 22.77 -32.98 -14.29
CA LYS A 187 23.25 -34.30 -13.89
C LYS A 187 22.33 -34.82 -12.79
N THR A 188 21.27 -35.53 -13.15
CA THR A 188 20.48 -36.29 -12.15
C THR A 188 21.38 -37.41 -11.63
N GLY A 189 21.52 -37.48 -10.30
CA GLY A 189 22.42 -38.41 -9.60
C GLY A 189 21.99 -39.87 -9.65
N ASP A 190 21.35 -40.32 -10.73
CA ASP A 190 20.90 -41.70 -10.92
C ASP A 190 21.99 -42.48 -11.67
N ASN A 191 23.01 -42.94 -10.95
CA ASN A 191 23.96 -43.91 -11.48
C ASN A 191 23.37 -45.32 -11.42
N THR A 192 22.39 -45.62 -12.27
CA THR A 192 22.12 -47.03 -12.60
C THR A 192 23.27 -47.51 -13.49
N PRO A 193 24.05 -48.55 -13.14
CA PRO A 193 25.12 -49.03 -14.01
C PRO A 193 24.49 -49.58 -15.29
N ILE A 194 24.53 -48.78 -16.36
CA ILE A 194 23.99 -49.10 -17.70
C ILE A 194 24.88 -50.15 -18.40
N LEU A 195 26.15 -50.25 -18.01
CA LEU A 195 27.15 -51.13 -18.60
C LEU A 195 26.73 -52.61 -18.67
N PRO A 196 26.20 -53.26 -17.61
CA PRO A 196 25.68 -54.63 -17.70
C PRO A 196 24.51 -54.79 -18.68
N PHE A 197 23.60 -53.81 -18.77
CA PHE A 197 22.44 -53.89 -19.67
C PHE A 197 22.84 -53.78 -21.16
N VAL A 198 23.82 -52.93 -21.48
CA VAL A 198 24.36 -52.80 -22.85
C VAL A 198 25.08 -54.08 -23.27
N ILE A 199 25.84 -54.72 -22.38
CA ILE A 199 26.52 -56.00 -22.67
C ILE A 199 25.49 -57.09 -22.99
N ILE A 200 24.41 -57.21 -22.22
CA ILE A 200 23.35 -58.20 -22.47
C ILE A 200 22.68 -57.96 -23.83
N LEU A 201 22.40 -56.70 -24.19
CA LEU A 201 21.79 -56.34 -25.47
C LEU A 201 22.69 -56.69 -26.66
N VAL A 202 24.00 -56.42 -26.56
CA VAL A 202 24.95 -56.78 -27.63
C VAL A 202 25.05 -58.30 -27.80
N ILE A 203 25.09 -59.07 -26.71
CA ILE A 203 25.10 -60.55 -26.79
C ILE A 203 23.84 -61.07 -27.47
N ALA A 204 22.66 -60.53 -27.13
CA ALA A 204 21.40 -60.96 -27.74
C ALA A 204 21.38 -60.69 -29.26
N VAL A 205 21.87 -59.52 -29.71
CA VAL A 205 21.94 -59.18 -31.14
C VAL A 205 22.91 -60.10 -31.89
N VAL A 206 24.07 -60.42 -31.30
CA VAL A 206 25.03 -61.35 -31.91
C VAL A 206 24.47 -62.76 -32.03
N LEU A 207 23.72 -63.25 -31.03
CA LEU A 207 23.06 -64.56 -31.10
C LEU A 207 21.98 -64.58 -32.20
N ILE A 208 21.16 -63.53 -32.30
CA ILE A 208 20.12 -63.41 -33.33
C ILE A 208 20.75 -63.36 -34.73
N ALA A 209 21.80 -62.56 -34.93
CA ALA A 209 22.52 -62.49 -36.20
C ALA A 209 23.20 -63.81 -36.57
N GLY A 210 23.80 -64.49 -35.58
CA GLY A 210 24.40 -65.82 -35.76
C GLY A 210 23.37 -66.88 -36.20
N ILE A 211 22.18 -66.87 -35.59
CA ILE A 211 21.07 -67.77 -35.98
C ILE A 211 20.57 -67.46 -37.40
N LEU A 212 20.45 -66.18 -37.77
CA LEU A 212 20.03 -65.77 -39.12
C LEU A 212 21.05 -66.18 -40.19
N VAL A 213 22.34 -65.98 -39.93
CA VAL A 213 23.42 -66.40 -40.86
C VAL A 213 23.48 -67.93 -40.98
N TYR A 214 23.34 -68.66 -39.86
CA TYR A 214 23.30 -70.12 -39.89
C TYR A 214 22.09 -70.68 -40.66
N ARG A 215 20.90 -70.07 -40.50
CA ARG A 215 19.69 -70.45 -41.26
C ARG A 215 19.81 -70.17 -42.75
N ASN A 216 20.50 -69.09 -43.14
CA ASN A 216 20.73 -68.76 -44.55
C ASN A 216 21.81 -69.62 -45.22
N LYS A 217 22.75 -70.22 -44.47
CA LYS A 217 23.75 -71.15 -45.02
C LYS A 217 23.26 -72.61 -45.15
N LYS A 218 22.11 -72.94 -44.57
CA LYS A 218 21.51 -74.29 -44.63
C LYS A 218 20.26 -74.40 -45.51
N LYS A 219 20.02 -73.41 -46.38
CA LYS A 219 19.07 -73.52 -47.50
C LYS A 219 19.82 -73.52 -48.80
#